data_AF-A0A090QKN4-F1
#
_entry.id   AF-A0A090QKN4-F1
#
_cell.length_a   1.000
_cell.length_b   1.000
_cell.length_c   1.000
_cell.angle_alpha   90.00
_cell.angle_beta   90.00
_cell.angle_gamma   90.00
#
_symmetry.space_group_name_H-M   'P 1'
#
loop_
_entity.id
_entity.type
_entity.pdbx_description
1 polymer ?
#
loop_
_entity_poly.entity_id
_entity_poly.type
_entity_poly.pdbx_seq_one_letter_code
_entity_poly.pdbx_strand_id
1 'polypeptide(L)' 'MLSAIRQIRQGSNATQAAHNAGFADSAHLSRTFKATFGLTIRDANQQWGARKH' A
#
# COMPACT_ATOMS: atom_id res chain seq x y z
N MET A 1 -3.07 7.76 -5.53
CA MET A 1 -3.25 6.28 -5.51
C MET A 1 -2.22 5.52 -6.35
N LEU A 2 -1.99 5.87 -7.63
CA LEU A 2 -0.98 5.20 -8.49
C LEU A 2 0.43 5.13 -7.87
N SER A 3 0.92 6.23 -7.28
CA SER A 3 2.24 6.30 -6.63
C SER A 3 2.35 5.37 -5.41
N ALA A 4 1.24 5.11 -4.71
CA ALA A 4 1.22 4.17 -3.61
C ALA A 4 1.33 2.73 -4.11
N ILE A 5 0.54 2.38 -5.13
CA ILE A 5 0.53 1.04 -5.74
C ILE A 5 1.92 0.67 -6.26
N ARG A 6 2.61 1.60 -6.93
CA ARG A 6 3.97 1.38 -7.44
C ARG A 6 4.97 1.06 -6.32
N GLN A 7 4.89 1.78 -5.21
CA GLN A 7 5.76 1.57 -4.05
C GLN A 7 5.46 0.25 -3.32
N ILE A 8 4.18 -0.11 -3.20
CA ILE A 8 3.77 -1.39 -2.60
C ILE A 8 4.27 -2.57 -3.44
N ARG A 9 4.25 -2.47 -4.77
CA ARG A 9 4.84 -3.49 -5.66
C ARG A 9 6.35 -3.63 -5.50
N GLN A 10 7.03 -2.60 -5.01
CA GLN A 10 8.48 -2.62 -4.76
C GLN A 10 8.83 -3.07 -3.32
N GLY A 11 7.83 -3.39 -2.49
CA GLY A 11 8.03 -3.74 -1.08
C GLY A 11 8.27 -2.52 -0.18
N SER A 12 8.02 -1.30 -0.66
CA SER A 12 8.28 -0.07 0.09
C SER A 12 7.24 0.21 1.17
N ASN A 13 7.61 1.04 2.14
CA ASN A 13 6.79 1.35 3.31
C ASN A 13 5.44 1.99 2.94
N ALA A 14 4.35 1.35 3.38
CA ALA A 14 2.96 1.75 3.08
C ALA A 14 2.63 3.19 3.51
N THR A 15 3.25 3.66 4.59
CA THR A 15 3.07 5.02 5.11
C THR A 15 3.64 6.07 4.17
N GLN A 16 4.82 5.82 3.64
CA GLN A 16 5.47 6.71 2.68
C GLN A 16 4.74 6.69 1.33
N ALA A 17 4.22 5.52 0.96
CA ALA A 17 3.34 5.34 -0.18
C ALA A 17 2.05 6.17 -0.07
N ALA A 18 1.44 6.23 1.11
CA ALA A 18 0.24 7.05 1.37
C ALA A 18 0.53 8.54 1.32
N HIS A 19 1.61 8.98 1.95
CA HIS A 19 2.02 10.37 1.96
C HIS A 19 2.33 10.88 0.55
N ASN A 20 3.09 10.09 -0.24
CA ASN A 20 3.40 10.40 -1.64
C ASN A 20 2.18 10.33 -2.58
N ALA A 21 1.12 9.65 -2.16
CA ALA A 21 -0.12 9.53 -2.92
C ALA A 21 -1.16 10.60 -2.56
N GLY A 22 -0.83 11.53 -1.66
CA GLY A 22 -1.69 12.64 -1.23
C GLY A 22 -2.74 12.25 -0.19
N PHE A 23 -2.58 11.11 0.48
CA PHE A 23 -3.48 10.70 1.56
C PHE A 23 -2.97 11.26 2.88
N ALA A 24 -3.91 11.70 3.73
CA ALA A 24 -3.60 12.19 5.09
C ALA A 24 -2.79 11.16 5.87
N ASP A 25 -3.19 9.89 5.81
CA ASP A 25 -2.55 8.82 6.56
C ASP A 25 -2.71 7.46 5.86
N SER A 26 -1.84 6.52 6.22
CA SER A 26 -1.85 5.14 5.73
C SER A 26 -3.18 4.42 6.03
N ALA A 27 -3.88 4.81 7.10
CA ALA A 27 -5.17 4.24 7.49
C ALA A 27 -6.27 4.56 6.48
N HIS A 28 -6.32 5.82 6.01
CA HIS A 28 -7.31 6.27 5.02
C HIS A 28 -7.08 5.56 3.68
N LEU A 29 -5.83 5.55 3.20
CA LEU A 29 -5.45 4.82 1.99
C LEU A 29 -5.79 3.31 2.11
N SER A 30 -5.49 2.69 3.26
CA SER A 30 -5.75 1.26 3.49
C SER A 30 -7.24 0.93 3.44
N ARG A 31 -8.11 1.80 3.97
CA ARG A 31 -9.57 1.63 3.90
C ARG A 31 -10.07 1.68 2.47
N THR A 32 -9.63 2.68 1.70
CA THR A 32 -9.99 2.83 0.28
C THR A 32 -9.47 1.66 -0.55
N PHE A 33 -8.23 1.24 -0.31
CA PHE A 33 -7.61 0.12 -1.02
C PHE A 33 -8.33 -1.21 -0.68
N LYS A 34 -8.69 -1.44 0.58
CA LYS A 34 -9.49 -2.61 0.99
C LYS A 34 -10.89 -2.60 0.37
N ALA A 35 -11.54 -1.43 0.30
CA ALA A 35 -12.83 -1.30 -0.37
C ALA A 35 -12.74 -1.56 -1.89
N THR A 36 -11.60 -1.24 -2.51
CA THR A 36 -11.40 -1.40 -3.96
C THR A 36 -10.92 -2.79 -4.35
N PHE A 37 -10.02 -3.40 -3.57
CA PHE A 37 -9.31 -4.63 -3.93
C PHE A 37 -9.59 -5.80 -2.97
N GLY A 38 -10.33 -5.58 -1.89
CA GLY A 38 -10.60 -6.60 -0.85
C GLY A 38 -9.43 -6.89 0.09
N LEU A 39 -8.25 -6.29 -0.16
CA LEU A 39 -6.99 -6.57 0.54
C LEU A 39 -6.49 -5.28 1.21
N THR A 40 -5.79 -5.37 2.34
CA THR A 40 -5.12 -4.18 2.89
C THR A 40 -3.74 -4.00 2.26
N ILE A 41 -3.25 -2.76 2.23
CA ILE A 41 -1.91 -2.48 1.69
C ILE A 41 -0.83 -3.16 2.52
N ARG A 42 -1.02 -3.30 3.83
CA ARG A 42 -0.10 -4.03 4.71
C ARG A 42 -0.06 -5.51 4.34
N ASP A 43 -1.22 -6.09 4.06
CA ASP A 43 -1.36 -7.48 3.63
C ASP A 43 -0.70 -7.70 2.25
N ALA A 44 -0.95 -6.79 1.29
CA ALA A 44 -0.31 -6.81 -0.02
C ALA A 44 1.22 -6.63 0.08
N ASN A 45 1.70 -5.75 0.97
CA ASN A 45 3.13 -5.55 1.19
C ASN A 45 3.79 -6.74 1.90
N GLN A 46 3.04 -7.48 2.74
CA GLN A 46 3.52 -8.74 3.32
C GLN A 46 3.54 -9.86 2.27
N GLN A 47 2.48 -10.03 1.49
CA GLN A 47 2.40 -11.09 0.48
C GLN A 47 3.40 -10.87 -0.67
N TRP A 48 3.57 -9.63 -1.15
CA TRP A 48 4.50 -9.33 -2.25
C TRP A 48 5.91 -9.00 -1.77
N GLY A 49 6.06 -8.39 -0.60
CA GLY A 49 7.37 -8.16 0.01
C GLY A 49 8.05 -9.43 0.51
N ALA A 50 7.28 -10.47 0.88
CA ALA A 50 7.83 -11.76 1.30
C ALA A 50 8.38 -12.62 0.14
N ARG A 51 8.12 -12.28 -1.12
CA ARG A 51 8.70 -12.97 -2.29
C ARG A 51 10.09 -12.40 -2.67
N LYS A 52 10.90 -12.11 -1.66
CA LYS A 52 12.33 -11.76 -1.80
C LYS A 52 13.26 -12.94 -1.47
N HIS A 53 12.76 -14.17 -1.52
CA HIS A 53 13.61 -15.37 -1.44
C HIS A 53 13.38 -16.28 -2.64
#